data_AF-A0A5C9CBM1-F1
#
_entry.id   AF-A0A5C9CBM1-F1
#
_cell.length_a   1.000
_cell.length_b   1.000
_cell.length_c   1.000
_cell.angle_alpha   90.00
_cell.angle_beta   90.00
_cell.angle_gamma   90.00
#
_symmetry.space_group_name_H-M   'P 1'
#
loop_
_entity.id
_entity.type
_entity.pdbx_description
1 polymer ?
#
loop_
_entity_poly.entity_id
_entity_poly.type
_entity_poly.pdbx_seq_one_letter_code
_entity_poly.pdbx_strand_id
1 'polypeptide(L)'
;MKMHERQKTNETISAESFVSKQPARIFVTIALTVFIAEAFLMLLLHYLPQQNFWINAFLDATLLVALISPVFYFFLFKPLVTHNRERLKIEEMLRRNEEEQFKVMIRASLDGFWITDLRGHFLEVNDAYCVLMGYSREE
;
A
#
# COMPACT_ATOMS: atom_id res chain seq x y z
N MET A 1 -24.39 -13.33 -11.85
CA MET A 1 -23.41 -12.87 -10.84
C MET A 1 -21.95 -12.83 -11.34
N LYS A 2 -21.50 -13.74 -12.23
CA LYS A 2 -20.11 -13.74 -12.78
C LYS A 2 -19.73 -12.58 -13.73
N MET A 3 -20.70 -11.79 -14.22
CA MET A 3 -20.44 -10.68 -15.15
C MET A 3 -19.99 -9.39 -14.43
N HIS A 4 -20.47 -9.15 -13.19
CA HIS A 4 -20.11 -7.95 -12.42
C HIS A 4 -18.70 -8.02 -11.82
N GLU A 5 -18.21 -9.21 -11.48
CA GLU A 5 -16.83 -9.39 -11.01
C GLU A 5 -15.81 -9.12 -12.10
N ARG A 6 -16.07 -9.56 -13.35
CA ARG A 6 -15.15 -9.30 -14.48
C ARG A 6 -15.03 -7.82 -14.83
N GLN A 7 -16.10 -7.03 -14.67
CA GLN A 7 -16.05 -5.58 -14.88
C GLN A 7 -15.20 -4.87 -13.82
N LYS A 8 -15.38 -5.22 -12.54
CA LYS A 8 -14.55 -4.66 -11.45
C LYS A 8 -13.06 -5.00 -11.62
N THR A 9 -12.73 -6.23 -12.01
CA THR A 9 -11.33 -6.63 -12.28
C THR A 9 -10.73 -5.89 -13.47
N ASN A 10 -11.49 -5.62 -14.53
CA ASN A 10 -11.00 -4.83 -15.66
C ASN A 10 -10.81 -3.34 -15.33
N GLU A 11 -11.64 -2.77 -14.46
CA GLU A 11 -11.49 -1.37 -14.00
C GLU A 11 -10.25 -1.19 -13.10
N THR A 12 -9.96 -2.13 -12.19
CA THR A 12 -8.74 -2.09 -11.37
C THR A 12 -7.47 -2.30 -12.20
N ILE A 13 -7.48 -3.22 -13.18
CA ILE A 13 -6.34 -3.41 -14.10
C ILE A 13 -6.13 -2.15 -14.98
N SER A 14 -7.21 -1.47 -15.37
CA SER A 14 -7.10 -0.21 -16.14
C SER A 14 -6.54 0.94 -15.30
N ALA A 15 -6.86 1.01 -14.00
CA ALA A 15 -6.31 2.02 -13.09
C ALA A 15 -4.82 1.78 -12.78
N GLU A 16 -4.41 0.53 -12.56
CA GLU A 16 -2.99 0.16 -12.38
C GLU A 16 -2.14 0.46 -13.64
N SER A 17 -2.74 0.32 -14.84
CA SER A 17 -2.07 0.62 -16.11
C SER A 17 -1.74 2.10 -16.32
N PHE A 18 -2.42 3.01 -15.60
CA PHE A 18 -2.17 4.44 -15.72
C PHE A 18 -0.96 4.87 -14.86
N VAL A 19 -0.70 4.18 -13.75
CA VAL A 19 0.44 4.45 -12.86
C VAL A 19 1.73 3.78 -13.39
N SER A 20 1.63 2.65 -14.09
CA SER A 20 2.81 1.93 -14.62
C SER A 20 3.34 2.44 -15.95
N LYS A 21 2.68 3.40 -16.59
CA LYS A 21 2.89 3.67 -18.02
C LYS A 21 4.22 4.31 -18.41
N GLN A 22 5.05 4.80 -17.47
CA GLN A 22 6.48 5.06 -17.71
C GLN A 22 7.17 5.60 -16.44
N PRO A 23 7.88 4.76 -15.67
CA PRO A 23 8.77 5.26 -14.60
C PRO A 23 9.79 6.28 -15.13
N ALA A 24 10.14 6.20 -16.43
CA ALA A 24 10.98 7.17 -17.12
C ALA A 24 10.41 8.60 -17.12
N ARG A 25 9.08 8.79 -17.21
CA ARG A 25 8.49 10.13 -17.22
C ARG A 25 8.62 10.81 -15.85
N ILE A 26 8.41 10.04 -14.79
CA ILE A 26 8.61 10.47 -13.40
C ILE A 26 10.07 10.92 -13.22
N PHE A 27 11.01 10.08 -13.64
CA PHE A 27 12.44 10.38 -13.55
C PHE A 27 12.82 11.64 -14.33
N VAL A 28 12.37 11.78 -15.58
CA VAL A 28 12.63 12.97 -16.41
C VAL A 28 12.02 14.23 -15.78
N THR A 29 10.81 14.14 -15.23
CA THR A 29 10.16 15.28 -14.58
C THR A 29 10.95 15.73 -13.35
N ILE A 30 11.38 14.78 -12.50
CA ILE A 30 12.24 15.07 -11.34
C ILE A 30 13.57 15.70 -11.82
N ALA A 31 14.26 15.07 -12.76
CA ALA A 31 15.54 15.57 -13.28
C ALA A 31 15.42 17.00 -13.82
N LEU A 32 14.35 17.30 -14.57
CA LEU A 32 14.08 18.63 -15.09
C LEU A 32 13.81 19.64 -13.96
N THR A 33 12.99 19.27 -12.96
CA THR A 33 12.72 20.17 -11.82
C THR A 33 13.97 20.45 -11.00
N VAL A 34 14.82 19.45 -10.76
CA VAL A 34 16.09 19.59 -10.05
C VAL A 34 17.06 20.46 -10.85
N PHE A 35 17.15 20.25 -12.15
CA PHE A 35 18.02 21.03 -13.03
C PHE A 35 17.62 22.51 -13.08
N ILE A 36 16.32 22.80 -13.20
CA ILE A 36 15.80 24.18 -13.19
C ILE A 36 16.04 24.83 -11.83
N ALA A 37 15.79 24.10 -10.73
CA ALA A 37 16.06 24.56 -9.38
C ALA A 37 17.53 24.93 -9.18
N GLU A 38 18.44 24.04 -9.57
CA GLU A 38 19.88 24.26 -9.47
C GLU A 38 20.31 25.49 -10.27
N ALA A 39 19.89 25.61 -11.53
CA ALA A 39 20.21 26.76 -12.36
C ALA A 39 19.70 28.08 -11.74
N PHE A 40 18.52 28.05 -11.10
CA PHE A 40 17.97 29.19 -10.40
C PHE A 40 18.77 29.55 -9.14
N LEU A 41 19.21 28.55 -8.36
CA LEU A 41 20.02 28.78 -7.16
C LEU A 41 21.41 29.32 -7.51
N MET A 42 22.06 28.76 -8.53
CA MET A 42 23.33 29.28 -9.05
C MET A 42 23.20 30.74 -9.51
N LEU A 43 22.09 31.10 -10.17
CA LEU A 43 21.81 32.47 -10.61
C LEU A 43 21.49 33.42 -9.43
N LEU A 44 20.75 32.94 -8.43
CA LEU A 44 20.36 33.70 -7.25
C LEU A 44 21.56 33.98 -6.32
N LEU A 45 22.41 32.97 -6.10
CA LEU A 45 23.63 33.11 -5.30
C LEU A 45 24.67 34.00 -5.99
N HIS A 46 24.74 34.01 -7.32
CA HIS A 46 25.61 34.93 -8.05
C HIS A 46 25.26 36.42 -7.80
N TYR A 47 23.99 36.73 -7.56
CA TYR A 47 23.54 38.09 -7.27
C TYR A 47 23.86 38.53 -5.81
N LEU A 48 24.25 37.61 -4.93
CA LEU A 48 24.67 37.88 -3.56
C LEU A 48 26.19 38.07 -3.50
N PRO A 49 26.71 39.31 -3.34
CA PRO A 49 28.14 39.54 -3.28
C PRO A 49 28.66 39.19 -1.87
N GLN A 50 29.07 37.93 -1.65
CA GLN A 50 29.79 37.48 -0.46
C GLN A 50 31.14 36.87 -0.83
N GLN A 51 32.23 37.39 -0.26
CA GLN A 51 33.63 37.01 -0.58
C GLN A 51 34.04 35.59 -0.13
N ASN A 52 33.22 34.90 0.67
CA ASN A 52 33.61 33.67 1.33
C ASN A 52 33.17 32.42 0.54
N PHE A 53 34.13 31.80 -0.16
CA PHE A 53 33.93 30.56 -0.94
C PHE A 53 33.19 29.46 -0.18
N TRP A 54 33.60 29.18 1.06
CA TRP A 54 33.01 28.13 1.89
C TRP A 54 31.53 28.38 2.21
N ILE A 55 31.17 29.62 2.53
CA ILE A 55 29.79 29.97 2.91
C ILE A 55 28.86 29.80 1.70
N ASN A 56 29.32 30.15 0.50
CA ASN A 56 28.54 29.98 -0.72
C ASN A 56 28.25 28.50 -1.00
N ALA A 57 29.24 27.61 -0.85
CA ALA A 57 29.05 26.17 -1.07
C ALA A 57 28.07 25.53 -0.07
N PHE A 58 28.13 25.92 1.20
CA PHE A 58 27.20 25.43 2.23
C PHE A 58 25.77 25.94 2.01
N LEU A 59 25.63 27.22 1.65
CA LEU A 59 24.34 27.82 1.35
C LEU A 59 23.70 27.13 0.13
N ASP A 60 24.47 26.88 -0.92
CA ASP A 60 23.99 26.21 -2.13
C ASP A 60 23.43 24.81 -1.84
N ALA A 61 24.22 23.96 -1.17
CA ALA A 61 23.80 22.61 -0.81
C ALA A 61 22.56 22.62 0.11
N THR A 62 22.52 23.52 1.10
CA THR A 62 21.39 23.61 2.04
C THR A 62 20.13 24.11 1.35
N LEU A 63 20.26 25.10 0.46
CA LEU A 63 19.15 25.72 -0.24
C LEU A 63 18.57 24.77 -1.30
N LEU A 64 19.41 23.98 -1.97
CA LEU A 64 18.99 22.92 -2.88
C LEU A 64 18.20 21.84 -2.13
N VAL A 65 18.71 21.35 -1.00
CA VAL A 65 18.01 20.33 -0.21
C VAL A 65 16.68 20.87 0.32
N ALA A 66 16.64 22.11 0.79
CA ALA A 66 15.43 22.76 1.26
C ALA A 66 14.38 22.92 0.16
N LEU A 67 14.80 23.27 -1.06
CA LEU A 67 13.89 23.44 -2.20
C LEU A 67 13.37 22.10 -2.74
N ILE A 68 14.21 21.06 -2.75
CA ILE A 68 13.84 19.73 -3.23
C ILE A 68 12.96 18.98 -2.23
N SER A 69 13.11 19.20 -0.93
CA SER A 69 12.33 18.52 0.12
C SER A 69 10.81 18.43 -0.13
N PRO A 70 10.09 19.54 -0.40
CA PRO A 70 8.64 19.47 -0.67
C PRO A 70 8.31 18.69 -1.95
N VAL A 71 9.13 18.82 -3.00
CA VAL A 71 8.96 18.09 -4.27
C VAL A 71 9.20 16.60 -4.05
N PHE A 72 10.26 16.23 -3.35
CA PHE A 72 10.62 14.86 -3.02
C PHE A 72 9.56 14.19 -2.13
N TYR A 73 9.02 14.90 -1.14
CA TYR A 73 7.93 14.39 -0.31
C TYR A 73 6.66 14.12 -1.13
N PHE A 74 6.21 15.11 -1.89
CA PHE A 74 4.98 15.00 -2.66
C PHE A 74 5.09 13.94 -3.77
N PHE A 75 6.27 13.80 -4.37
CA PHE A 75 6.43 13.00 -5.57
C PHE A 75 7.03 11.61 -5.34
N LEU A 76 7.82 11.40 -4.27
CA LEU A 76 8.40 10.08 -3.96
C LEU A 76 7.76 9.46 -2.73
N PHE A 77 7.72 10.17 -1.61
CA PHE A 77 7.14 9.59 -0.39
C PHE A 77 5.65 9.32 -0.52
N LYS A 78 4.87 10.26 -1.06
CA LYS A 78 3.41 10.10 -1.19
C LYS A 78 3.01 8.88 -2.04
N PRO A 79 3.50 8.67 -3.28
CA PRO A 79 3.12 7.49 -4.05
C PRO A 79 3.62 6.19 -3.42
N LEU A 80 4.81 6.17 -2.80
CA LEU A 80 5.32 4.99 -2.10
C LEU A 80 4.42 4.57 -0.93
N VAL A 81 3.97 5.53 -0.13
CA VAL A 81 3.08 5.26 1.01
C VAL A 81 1.70 4.84 0.52
N THR A 82 1.16 5.50 -0.51
CA THR A 82 -0.15 5.13 -1.08
C THR A 82 -0.13 3.72 -1.65
N HIS A 83 0.89 3.36 -2.43
CA HIS A 83 1.02 2.03 -3.03
C HIS A 83 1.10 0.91 -1.98
N ASN A 84 1.86 1.12 -0.91
CA ASN A 84 1.91 0.16 0.20
C ASN A 84 0.56 0.03 0.91
N ARG A 85 -0.16 1.14 1.13
CA ARG A 85 -1.49 1.10 1.76
C ARG A 85 -2.51 0.36 0.91
N GLU A 86 -2.47 0.51 -0.41
CA GLU A 86 -3.37 -0.20 -1.31
C GLU A 86 -3.11 -1.71 -1.27
N ARG A 87 -1.84 -2.11 -1.30
CA ARG A 87 -1.45 -3.53 -1.17
C ARG A 87 -1.95 -4.15 0.13
N LEU A 88 -1.69 -3.49 1.26
CA LEU A 88 -2.13 -3.97 2.58
C LEU A 88 -3.67 -4.10 2.66
N LYS A 89 -4.41 -3.18 2.06
CA LYS A 89 -5.88 -3.26 2.02
C LYS A 89 -6.37 -4.44 1.19
N ILE A 90 -5.76 -4.70 0.02
CA ILE A 90 -6.12 -5.83 -0.83
C ILE A 90 -5.83 -7.14 -0.09
N GLU A 91 -4.66 -7.25 0.54
CA GLU A 91 -4.27 -8.43 1.33
C GLU A 91 -5.25 -8.67 2.49
N GLU A 92 -5.62 -7.63 3.23
CA GLU A 92 -6.59 -7.77 4.33
C GLU A 92 -7.98 -8.17 3.83
N MET A 93 -8.43 -7.64 2.69
CA MET A 93 -9.70 -8.02 2.07
C MET A 93 -9.69 -9.49 1.61
N LEU A 94 -8.60 -9.94 1.00
CA LEU A 94 -8.44 -11.33 0.58
C LEU A 94 -8.46 -12.26 1.80
N ARG A 95 -7.70 -11.93 2.85
CA ARG A 95 -7.66 -12.71 4.10
C ARG A 95 -9.04 -12.84 4.74
N ARG A 96 -9.80 -11.74 4.82
CA ARG A 96 -11.18 -11.79 5.36
C ARG A 96 -12.12 -12.64 4.50
N ASN A 97 -12.04 -12.52 3.17
CA ASN A 97 -12.84 -13.34 2.27
C ASN A 97 -12.50 -14.83 2.42
N GLU A 98 -11.22 -15.18 2.54
CA GLU A 98 -10.78 -16.57 2.78
C GLU A 98 -11.30 -17.10 4.12
N GLU A 99 -11.17 -16.32 5.20
CA GLU A 99 -11.71 -16.68 6.52
C GLU A 99 -13.23 -16.88 6.50
N GLU A 100 -13.97 -16.02 5.81
CA GLU A 100 -15.42 -16.15 5.66
C GLU A 100 -15.80 -17.37 4.83
N GLN A 101 -15.14 -17.61 3.70
CA GLN A 101 -15.39 -18.79 2.87
C GLN A 101 -15.08 -20.08 3.63
N PHE A 102 -13.99 -20.12 4.39
CA PHE A 102 -13.63 -21.25 5.23
C PHE A 102 -14.70 -21.52 6.30
N LYS A 103 -15.17 -20.48 7.00
CA LYS A 103 -16.27 -20.60 7.97
C LYS A 103 -17.55 -21.13 7.34
N VAL A 104 -17.91 -20.64 6.15
CA VAL A 104 -19.09 -21.13 5.42
C VAL A 104 -18.92 -22.59 5.02
N MET A 105 -17.75 -22.98 4.52
CA MET A 105 -17.45 -24.36 4.14
C MET A 105 -17.54 -25.31 5.33
N ILE A 106 -16.97 -24.95 6.48
CA ILE A 106 -17.05 -25.75 7.71
C ILE A 106 -18.49 -25.91 8.19
N ARG A 107 -19.27 -24.81 8.22
CA ARG A 107 -20.67 -24.85 8.66
C ARG A 107 -21.54 -25.70 7.74
N ALA A 108 -21.28 -25.66 6.44
CA ALA A 108 -22.02 -26.45 5.45
C ALA A 108 -21.56 -27.91 5.34
N SER A 109 -20.43 -28.27 5.96
CA SER A 109 -19.91 -29.64 5.95
C SER A 109 -20.83 -30.59 6.72
N LEU A 110 -21.11 -31.75 6.14
CA LEU A 110 -21.84 -32.84 6.80
C LEU A 110 -20.94 -33.64 7.76
N ASP A 111 -19.62 -33.53 7.61
CA ASP A 111 -18.67 -34.11 8.54
C ASP A 111 -18.55 -33.22 9.78
N GLY A 112 -18.55 -33.84 10.96
CA GLY A 112 -18.34 -33.13 12.22
C GLY A 112 -16.96 -32.49 12.26
N PHE A 113 -16.92 -31.18 12.50
CA PHE A 113 -15.71 -30.37 12.60
C PHE A 113 -15.65 -29.69 13.95
N TRP A 114 -14.50 -29.78 14.60
CA TRP A 114 -14.22 -29.08 15.85
C TRP A 114 -12.76 -28.59 15.89
N ILE A 115 -12.55 -27.46 16.54
CA ILE A 115 -11.24 -26.91 16.87
C ILE A 115 -11.13 -26.90 18.38
N THR A 116 -10.03 -27.40 18.93
CA THR A 116 -9.75 -27.36 20.36
C THR A 116 -8.45 -26.62 20.66
N ASP A 117 -8.34 -26.05 21.86
CA ASP A 117 -7.07 -25.57 22.37
C ASP A 117 -6.13 -26.73 22.76
N LEU A 118 -4.90 -26.41 23.18
CA LEU A 118 -3.93 -27.41 23.65
C LEU A 118 -4.35 -28.13 24.94
N ARG A 119 -5.41 -27.67 25.61
CA ARG A 119 -5.97 -28.25 26.83
C ARG A 119 -7.23 -29.07 26.55
N GLY A 120 -7.68 -29.15 25.29
CA GLY A 120 -8.85 -29.90 24.87
C GLY A 120 -10.18 -29.14 24.97
N HIS A 121 -10.19 -27.84 25.24
CA HIS A 121 -11.43 -27.06 25.23
C HIS A 121 -11.85 -26.73 23.80
N PHE A 122 -13.13 -26.92 23.49
CA PHE A 122 -13.69 -26.57 22.18
C PHE A 122 -13.69 -25.05 21.97
N LEU A 123 -13.05 -24.61 20.88
CA LEU A 123 -13.00 -23.22 20.42
C LEU A 123 -14.05 -22.96 19.35
N GLU A 124 -14.28 -23.93 18.47
CA GLU A 124 -15.30 -23.85 17.41
C GLU A 124 -15.80 -25.24 17.05
N VAL A 125 -17.11 -25.37 16.81
CA VAL A 125 -17.76 -26.61 16.34
C VAL A 125 -18.77 -26.27 15.25
N ASN A 126 -18.94 -27.16 14.26
CA ASN A 126 -20.00 -27.02 13.24
C ASN A 126 -21.29 -27.75 13.65
N ASP A 127 -22.38 -27.46 12.94
CA ASP A 127 -23.71 -28.00 13.27
C ASP A 127 -23.76 -29.53 13.11
N ALA A 128 -23.03 -30.09 12.14
CA ALA A 128 -22.94 -31.53 11.95
C ALA A 128 -22.31 -32.25 13.15
N TYR A 129 -21.30 -31.65 13.79
CA TYR A 129 -20.70 -32.19 15.01
C TYR A 129 -21.69 -32.20 16.18
N CYS A 130 -22.43 -31.11 16.37
CA CYS A 130 -23.49 -31.01 17.39
C CYS A 130 -24.56 -32.09 17.19
N VAL A 131 -25.04 -32.29 15.96
CA VAL A 131 -26.02 -33.33 15.61
C VAL A 131 -25.46 -34.74 15.85
N LEU A 132 -24.21 -34.99 15.48
CA LEU A 132 -23.56 -36.30 15.68
C LEU A 132 -23.41 -36.64 17.17
N MET A 133 -23.08 -35.65 18.00
CA MET A 133 -22.83 -35.81 19.43
C MET A 133 -24.11 -35.71 20.28
N GLY A 134 -25.23 -35.29 19.68
CA GLY A 134 -26.53 -35.18 20.36
C GLY A 134 -26.67 -33.98 21.29
N TYR A 135 -25.80 -32.97 21.15
CA TYR A 135 -25.79 -31.76 21.96
C TYR A 135 -26.08 -30.52 21.11
N SER A 136 -26.69 -29.49 21.72
CA SER A 136 -26.83 -28.17 21.08
C SER A 136 -25.52 -27.39 21.13
N ARG A 137 -25.37 -26.36 20.29
CA ARG A 137 -24.12 -25.60 20.13
C ARG A 137 -23.79 -24.75 21.37
N GLU A 138 -24.80 -24.51 22.21
CA GLU A 138 -24.75 -23.68 23.40
C GLU A 138 -24.52 -24.47 24.71
N GLU A 139 -24.45 -25.80 24.66
CA GLU A 139 -24.20 -26.70 25.80
C GLU A 139 -22.72 -27.03 25.98
#